data_AF-A0A9D7RVD6-F1
#
_entry.id   AF-A0A9D7RVD6-F1
#
_cell.length_a   1.000
_cell.length_b   1.000
_cell.length_c   1.000
_cell.angle_alpha   90.00
_cell.angle_beta   90.00
_cell.angle_gamma   90.00
#
_symmetry.space_group_name_H-M   'P 1'
#
loop_
_entity.id
_entity.type
_entity.pdbx_description
1 polymer ?
#
loop_
_entity_poly.entity_id
_entity_poly.type
_entity_poly.pdbx_seq_one_letter_code
_entity_poly.pdbx_strand_id
1 'polypeptide(L)'
;MSQSNTIRSVESSFKRGGGLFRSLHAALNNSKIGELLVLKGVMTCSELRHALEEHKSRKIPLGQILIERNVLSKRTLALILLRQKALRVVAGTMLFFLTLGIFSKRADAEIMDVPAKVSLASVATFEGLESYPALFGSEEKRSSNLTAFTKWEDMFKRFDRALKDSSSQDVITKLKRDLEAFKELSLSAMAEKVNALMNKQRYILDNRNWGKSDYWATPVEFLTSGGDCEDFAIAKYVALRALGVGEERLRIAIVHDKVKNIPHAVLVVYTSEGAVVLDNQNKEVLSADSLRARYRPIFSINREFWWLHTAPESTLVASAK
;
A
#
# COMPACT_ATOMS: atom_id res chain seq x y z
N MET A 1 25.14 -27.03 57.05
CA MET A 1 25.90 -27.20 55.78
C MET A 1 25.28 -26.22 54.78
N SER A 2 25.76 -24.97 54.67
CA SER A 2 26.97 -24.54 53.92
C SER A 2 26.82 -24.88 52.43
N GLN A 3 26.79 -23.98 51.45
CA GLN A 3 27.24 -22.59 51.33
C GLN A 3 26.66 -21.94 50.06
N SER A 4 26.28 -20.66 50.18
CA SER A 4 26.60 -19.52 49.30
C SER A 4 26.34 -19.60 47.77
N ASN A 5 25.43 -18.80 47.20
CA ASN A 5 25.65 -17.41 46.80
C ASN A 5 26.91 -17.20 45.95
N THR A 6 26.74 -17.12 44.62
CA THR A 6 27.69 -16.51 43.66
C THR A 6 26.91 -16.01 42.42
N ILE A 7 26.75 -14.69 42.33
CA ILE A 7 26.69 -13.86 41.11
C ILE A 7 25.34 -13.86 40.35
N ARG A 8 24.41 -12.96 40.73
CA ARG A 8 24.23 -11.64 40.09
C ARG A 8 25.50 -11.07 39.44
N SER A 9 25.36 -10.71 38.16
CA SER A 9 26.29 -9.99 37.27
C SER A 9 26.96 -10.85 36.20
N VAL A 10 26.20 -11.10 35.13
CA VAL A 10 26.63 -10.59 33.82
C VAL A 10 25.46 -9.80 33.25
N GLU A 11 25.46 -8.51 33.53
CA GLU A 11 24.81 -7.52 32.69
C GLU A 11 25.35 -7.60 31.26
N SER A 12 24.45 -7.34 30.32
CA SER A 12 24.69 -6.67 29.04
C SER A 12 25.23 -7.49 27.86
N SER A 13 24.62 -7.17 26.70
CA SER A 13 24.94 -7.62 25.32
C SER A 13 24.33 -8.99 24.96
N PHE A 14 23.18 -9.06 24.30
CA PHE A 14 23.00 -8.55 22.94
C PHE A 14 21.54 -8.08 22.68
N LYS A 15 21.34 -6.75 22.65
CA LYS A 15 20.40 -6.13 21.72
C LYS A 15 20.86 -6.48 20.29
N ARG A 16 19.94 -6.74 19.35
CA ARG A 16 19.71 -5.94 18.13
C ARG A 16 18.82 -6.68 17.13
N GLY A 17 18.10 -5.87 16.36
CA GLY A 17 16.99 -6.25 15.49
C GLY A 17 17.36 -7.20 14.35
N GLY A 18 16.33 -7.85 13.82
CA GLY A 18 16.45 -8.76 12.68
C GLY A 18 15.15 -9.46 12.26
N GLY A 19 14.07 -9.37 13.03
CA GLY A 19 12.81 -10.06 12.74
C GLY A 19 12.00 -9.44 11.60
N LEU A 20 11.96 -8.10 11.51
CA LEU A 20 11.17 -7.35 10.52
C LEU A 20 11.64 -7.61 9.08
N PHE A 21 12.95 -7.77 8.89
CA PHE A 21 13.54 -8.08 7.58
C PHE A 21 13.26 -9.52 7.13
N ARG A 22 13.14 -10.48 8.04
CA ARG A 22 12.75 -11.86 7.68
C ARG A 22 11.29 -11.96 7.25
N SER A 23 10.38 -11.25 7.93
CA SER A 23 8.96 -11.23 7.57
C SER A 23 8.69 -10.42 6.30
N LEU A 24 9.40 -9.30 6.10
CA LEU A 24 9.32 -8.50 4.89
C LEU A 24 9.96 -9.23 3.70
N HIS A 25 11.08 -9.92 3.92
CA HIS A 25 11.69 -10.81 2.93
C HIS A 25 10.80 -12.03 2.65
N ALA A 26 10.09 -12.60 3.63
CA ALA A 26 9.15 -13.70 3.40
C ALA A 26 7.92 -13.25 2.58
N ALA A 27 7.35 -12.08 2.87
CA ALA A 27 6.24 -11.51 2.11
C ALA A 27 6.62 -11.14 0.66
N LEU A 28 7.86 -10.64 0.46
CA LEU A 28 8.40 -10.33 -0.86
C LEU A 28 8.95 -11.56 -1.62
N ASN A 29 9.24 -12.66 -0.91
CA ASN A 29 9.80 -13.88 -1.47
C ASN A 29 8.78 -15.03 -1.56
N ASN A 30 7.49 -14.79 -1.21
CA ASN A 30 6.32 -15.66 -1.46
C ASN A 30 5.95 -15.78 -2.95
N SER A 31 6.94 -15.73 -3.82
CA SER A 31 6.85 -16.07 -5.24
C SER A 31 7.94 -17.09 -5.55
N LYS A 32 8.04 -18.17 -4.74
CA LYS A 32 8.93 -19.27 -5.06
C LYS A 32 8.35 -19.99 -6.27
N ILE A 33 9.18 -20.14 -7.31
CA ILE A 33 8.76 -20.63 -8.62
C ILE A 33 8.07 -22.00 -8.53
N GLY A 34 8.48 -22.86 -7.59
CA GLY A 34 7.86 -24.15 -7.35
C GLY A 34 6.40 -24.07 -6.91
N GLU A 35 6.09 -23.23 -5.93
CA GLU A 35 4.72 -23.09 -5.39
C GLU A 35 3.75 -22.49 -6.43
N LEU A 36 4.25 -21.57 -7.26
CA LEU A 36 3.48 -20.97 -8.35
C LEU A 36 3.19 -21.95 -9.50
N LEU A 37 4.05 -22.94 -9.71
CA LEU A 37 3.83 -24.00 -10.71
C LEU A 37 2.83 -25.04 -10.21
N VAL A 38 2.84 -25.33 -8.91
CA VAL A 38 1.82 -26.18 -8.26
C VAL A 38 0.44 -25.52 -8.35
N LEU A 39 0.34 -24.25 -7.99
CA LEU A 39 -0.93 -23.50 -8.06
C LEU A 39 -1.50 -23.37 -9.47
N LYS A 40 -0.65 -23.42 -10.50
CA LYS A 40 -1.08 -23.36 -11.90
C LYS A 40 -1.35 -24.75 -12.51
N GLY A 41 -1.26 -25.81 -11.72
CA GLY A 41 -1.44 -27.19 -12.18
C GLY A 41 -0.35 -27.67 -13.14
N VAL A 42 0.79 -26.97 -13.21
CA VAL A 42 1.93 -27.33 -14.08
C VAL A 42 2.77 -28.44 -13.46
N MET A 43 2.67 -28.63 -12.15
CA MET A 43 3.28 -29.74 -11.40
C MET A 43 2.49 -30.04 -10.13
N THR A 44 2.72 -31.20 -9.53
CA THR A 44 2.13 -31.62 -8.26
C THR A 44 3.02 -31.26 -7.07
N CYS A 45 2.42 -31.22 -5.87
CA CYS A 45 3.16 -31.03 -4.62
C CYS A 45 4.26 -32.09 -4.39
N SER A 46 4.03 -33.32 -4.87
CA SER A 46 4.99 -34.43 -4.75
C SER A 46 6.21 -34.20 -5.65
N GLU A 47 5.98 -33.83 -6.91
CA GLU A 47 7.03 -33.51 -7.88
C GLU A 47 7.88 -32.32 -7.44
N LEU A 48 7.25 -31.31 -6.83
CA LEU A 48 7.96 -30.17 -6.25
C LEU A 48 8.88 -30.60 -5.09
N ARG A 49 8.41 -31.48 -4.18
CA ARG A 49 9.25 -31.97 -3.07
C ARG A 49 10.46 -32.74 -3.58
N HIS A 50 10.28 -33.65 -4.53
CA HIS A 50 11.40 -34.38 -5.12
C HIS A 50 12.39 -33.48 -5.84
N ALA A 51 11.91 -32.46 -6.57
CA ALA A 51 12.79 -31.49 -7.22
C ALA A 51 13.56 -30.63 -6.19
N LEU A 52 12.99 -30.36 -5.02
CA LEU A 52 13.66 -29.64 -3.93
C LEU A 52 14.68 -30.51 -3.18
N GLU A 53 14.40 -31.79 -2.98
CA GLU A 53 15.37 -32.76 -2.43
C GLU A 53 16.57 -32.91 -3.37
N GLU A 54 16.30 -33.00 -4.67
CA GLU A 54 17.34 -33.08 -5.70
C GLU A 54 18.16 -31.78 -5.80
N HIS A 55 17.51 -30.62 -5.68
CA HIS A 55 18.20 -29.33 -5.55
C HIS A 55 19.17 -29.34 -4.36
N LYS A 56 18.74 -29.90 -3.22
CA LYS A 56 19.54 -29.97 -2.00
C LYS A 56 20.72 -30.95 -2.11
N SER A 57 20.55 -32.06 -2.81
CA SER A 57 21.60 -33.08 -2.99
C SER A 57 22.60 -32.72 -4.09
N ARG A 58 22.12 -32.28 -5.26
CA ARG A 58 22.96 -31.96 -6.43
C ARG A 58 23.50 -30.53 -6.42
N LYS A 59 23.00 -29.66 -5.54
CA LYS A 59 23.34 -28.22 -5.45
C LYS A 59 23.15 -27.43 -6.76
N ILE A 60 22.34 -27.93 -7.70
CA ILE A 60 22.00 -27.24 -8.96
C ILE A 60 20.69 -26.45 -8.81
N PRO A 61 20.48 -25.34 -9.55
CA PRO A 61 19.28 -24.52 -9.41
C PRO A 61 17.98 -25.30 -9.67
N LEU A 62 16.94 -25.08 -8.85
CA LEU A 62 15.64 -25.72 -9.01
C LEU A 62 15.07 -25.54 -10.43
N GLY A 63 15.20 -24.35 -11.03
CA GLY A 63 14.77 -24.10 -12.40
C GLY A 63 15.45 -24.99 -13.45
N GLN A 64 16.70 -25.40 -13.22
CA GLN A 64 17.44 -26.32 -14.09
C GLN A 64 16.92 -27.75 -13.94
N ILE A 65 16.65 -28.20 -12.71
CA ILE A 65 16.03 -29.51 -12.44
C ILE A 65 14.65 -29.61 -13.12
N LEU A 66 13.87 -28.52 -13.09
CA LEU A 66 12.55 -28.46 -13.73
C LEU A 66 12.62 -28.48 -15.27
N ILE A 67 13.73 -28.03 -15.86
CA ILE A 67 14.00 -28.17 -17.30
C ILE A 67 14.44 -29.59 -17.62
N GLU A 68 15.34 -30.17 -16.82
CA GLU A 68 15.83 -31.56 -17.00
C GLU A 68 14.69 -32.58 -16.93
N ARG A 69 13.66 -32.31 -16.12
CA ARG A 69 12.45 -33.14 -15.98
C ARG A 69 11.34 -32.82 -17.01
N ASN A 70 11.61 -31.98 -18.02
CA ASN A 70 10.63 -31.52 -19.02
C ASN A 70 9.37 -30.84 -18.45
N VAL A 71 9.39 -30.39 -17.19
CA VAL A 71 8.27 -29.68 -16.56
C VAL A 71 8.20 -28.23 -17.04
N LEU A 72 9.33 -27.65 -17.43
CA LEU A 72 9.43 -26.28 -17.95
C LEU A 72 10.33 -26.18 -19.17
N SER A 73 9.92 -25.33 -20.13
CA SER A 73 10.81 -24.92 -21.21
C SER A 73 11.80 -23.84 -20.74
N LYS A 74 12.99 -23.80 -21.36
CA LYS A 74 14.00 -22.74 -21.12
C LYS A 74 13.41 -21.33 -21.33
N ARG A 75 12.51 -21.17 -22.30
CA ARG A 75 11.82 -19.89 -22.59
C ARG A 75 10.84 -19.49 -21.49
N THR A 76 10.05 -20.45 -21.00
CA THR A 76 9.10 -20.24 -19.91
C THR A 76 9.81 -19.89 -18.60
N LEU A 77 10.90 -20.58 -18.29
CA LEU A 77 11.72 -20.27 -17.12
C LEU A 77 12.32 -18.86 -17.21
N ALA A 78 12.84 -18.46 -18.37
CA ALA A 78 13.39 -17.12 -18.58
C ALA A 78 12.34 -16.02 -18.36
N LEU A 79 11.12 -16.19 -18.89
CA LEU A 79 10.02 -15.24 -18.69
C LEU A 79 9.58 -15.14 -17.22
N ILE A 80 9.51 -16.27 -16.50
CA ILE A 80 9.16 -16.27 -15.08
C ILE A 80 10.25 -15.60 -14.24
N LEU A 81 11.53 -15.90 -14.51
CA LEU A 81 12.65 -15.28 -13.82
C LEU A 81 12.77 -13.78 -14.14
N LEU A 82 12.44 -13.35 -15.37
CA LEU A 82 12.39 -11.93 -15.74
C LEU A 82 11.33 -11.18 -14.91
N ARG A 83 10.12 -11.73 -14.82
CA ARG A 83 9.05 -11.17 -13.97
C ARG A 83 9.43 -11.16 -12.49
N GLN A 84 10.03 -12.23 -12.00
CA GLN A 84 10.49 -12.34 -10.62
C GLN A 84 11.63 -11.33 -10.33
N LYS A 85 12.56 -11.13 -11.28
CA LYS A 85 13.60 -10.10 -11.20
C LYS A 85 13.00 -8.71 -11.22
N ALA A 86 12.01 -8.42 -12.07
CA ALA A 86 11.33 -7.12 -12.08
C ALA A 86 10.64 -6.81 -10.74
N LEU A 87 9.88 -7.77 -10.20
CA LEU A 87 9.24 -7.65 -8.89
C LEU A 87 10.26 -7.51 -7.75
N ARG A 88 11.35 -8.27 -7.78
CA ARG A 88 12.44 -8.18 -6.80
C ARG A 88 13.29 -6.91 -6.95
N VAL A 89 13.39 -6.34 -8.15
CA VAL A 89 14.02 -5.03 -8.37
C VAL A 89 13.15 -3.94 -7.78
N VAL A 90 11.83 -3.95 -8.01
CA VAL A 90 10.88 -3.00 -7.40
C VAL A 90 10.87 -3.11 -5.87
N ALA A 91 10.79 -4.34 -5.34
CA ALA A 91 10.83 -4.59 -3.91
C ALA A 91 12.20 -4.29 -3.30
N GLY A 92 13.28 -4.59 -4.04
CA GLY A 92 14.67 -4.38 -3.64
C GLY A 92 15.08 -2.93 -3.66
N THR A 93 14.61 -2.11 -4.62
CA THR A 93 14.81 -0.66 -4.61
C THR A 93 14.09 -0.03 -3.43
N MET A 94 12.82 -0.39 -3.18
CA MET A 94 12.10 0.03 -1.97
C MET A 94 12.86 -0.34 -0.68
N LEU A 95 13.40 -1.57 -0.60
CA LEU A 95 14.12 -2.05 0.58
C LEU A 95 15.55 -1.48 0.72
N PHE A 96 16.24 -1.17 -0.39
CA PHE A 96 17.59 -0.60 -0.40
C PHE A 96 17.58 0.84 0.12
N PHE A 97 16.57 1.64 -0.24
CA PHE A 97 16.37 2.99 0.29
C PHE A 97 15.97 3.02 1.78
N LEU A 98 15.41 1.93 2.31
CA LEU A 98 15.15 1.73 3.74
C LEU A 98 16.42 1.53 4.59
N THR A 99 17.56 1.17 3.96
CA THR A 99 18.79 0.79 4.69
C THR A 99 19.90 1.84 4.67
N LEU A 100 19.89 2.78 3.71
CA LEU A 100 20.85 3.88 3.63
C LEU A 100 20.35 5.08 4.44
N GLY A 101 20.22 4.88 5.76
CA GLY A 101 20.09 5.96 6.71
C GLY A 101 21.38 6.79 6.74
N ILE A 102 21.41 7.89 5.99
CA ILE A 102 22.42 8.92 6.14
C ILE A 102 21.71 10.20 6.58
N PHE A 103 22.02 10.57 7.83
CA PHE A 103 21.56 11.68 8.64
C PHE A 103 20.85 12.84 7.92
N SER A 104 19.60 13.07 8.29
CA SER A 104 19.08 14.43 8.41
C SER A 104 18.28 14.55 9.70
N LYS A 105 18.55 15.64 10.43
CA LYS A 105 17.99 15.94 11.76
C LYS A 105 16.47 16.06 11.69
N ARG A 106 15.80 15.52 12.72
CA ARG A 106 14.39 15.73 13.01
C ARG A 106 14.06 17.22 13.04
N ALA A 107 13.01 17.59 12.34
CA ALA A 107 12.11 18.63 12.78
C ALA A 107 10.85 17.91 13.26
N ASP A 108 10.50 18.06 14.54
CA ASP A 108 9.16 17.74 15.03
C ASP A 108 8.20 18.67 14.30
N ALA A 109 7.58 18.14 13.24
CA ALA A 109 6.46 18.78 12.58
C ALA A 109 5.21 18.05 13.07
N GLU A 110 4.53 18.68 14.01
CA GLU A 110 3.10 18.49 14.22
C GLU A 110 2.46 18.45 12.82
N ILE A 111 1.93 17.28 12.45
CA ILE A 111 1.29 17.06 11.16
C ILE A 111 0.05 17.94 11.18
N MET A 112 0.18 19.19 10.73
CA MET A 112 -0.92 20.11 10.57
C MET A 112 -1.94 19.40 9.68
N ASP A 113 -3.05 19.06 10.31
CA ASP A 113 -4.20 18.52 9.64
C ASP A 113 -4.60 19.48 8.51
N VAL A 114 -5.05 18.95 7.36
CA VAL A 114 -5.14 19.67 6.06
C VAL A 114 -5.31 21.18 6.26
N PRO A 115 -4.39 22.01 5.72
CA PRO A 115 -4.30 23.41 6.10
C PRO A 115 -5.69 24.05 6.08
N ALA A 116 -6.05 24.68 7.20
CA ALA A 116 -7.33 25.36 7.42
C ALA A 116 -7.76 26.30 6.27
N LYS A 117 -6.83 26.63 5.35
CA LYS A 117 -7.06 27.36 4.11
C LYS A 117 -7.76 26.57 3.01
N VAL A 118 -7.72 25.23 2.97
CA VAL A 118 -8.44 24.39 1.99
C VAL A 118 -9.74 23.84 2.56
N SER A 119 -9.85 23.77 3.89
CA SER A 119 -11.07 23.35 4.57
C SER A 119 -12.21 24.32 4.23
N LEU A 120 -13.23 23.80 3.55
CA LEU A 120 -14.43 24.56 3.16
C LEU A 120 -15.55 24.44 4.20
N ALA A 121 -15.45 23.45 5.09
CA ALA A 121 -16.46 23.16 6.08
C ALA A 121 -16.10 23.79 7.43
N SER A 122 -17.06 24.47 8.05
CA SER A 122 -17.18 24.46 9.52
C SER A 122 -17.38 22.99 9.91
N VAL A 123 -16.32 22.33 10.41
CA VAL A 123 -16.24 20.92 10.82
C VAL A 123 -17.56 20.17 10.62
N ALA A 124 -17.77 19.58 9.44
CA ALA A 124 -18.93 18.72 9.22
C ALA A 124 -18.87 17.61 10.28
N THR A 125 -19.88 17.55 11.15
CA THR A 125 -19.93 16.57 12.24
C THR A 125 -20.43 15.25 11.69
N PHE A 126 -19.50 14.39 11.29
CA PHE A 126 -19.81 12.99 11.00
C PHE A 126 -19.94 12.24 12.32
N GLU A 127 -21.06 11.55 12.55
CA GLU A 127 -21.23 10.67 13.72
C GLU A 127 -20.07 9.68 13.80
N GLY A 128 -19.35 9.64 14.92
CA GLY A 128 -18.19 8.76 15.11
C GLY A 128 -18.55 7.29 14.85
N LEU A 129 -17.68 6.56 14.13
CA LEU A 129 -17.86 5.12 13.96
C LEU A 129 -17.30 4.40 15.18
N GLU A 130 -18.04 3.39 15.66
CA GLU A 130 -17.57 2.54 16.77
C GLU A 130 -16.34 1.71 16.37
N SER A 131 -16.19 1.38 15.08
CA SER A 131 -15.05 0.61 14.59
C SER A 131 -14.71 0.89 13.13
N TYR A 132 -13.45 0.61 12.79
CA TYR A 132 -12.90 0.69 11.44
C TYR A 132 -12.41 -0.72 11.06
N PRO A 133 -13.28 -1.59 10.52
CA PRO A 133 -12.95 -2.98 10.26
C PRO A 133 -11.81 -3.12 9.24
N ALA A 134 -11.15 -4.27 9.30
CA ALA A 134 -10.03 -4.57 8.42
C ALA A 134 -10.48 -4.67 6.95
N LEU A 135 -9.64 -4.17 6.05
CA LEU A 135 -9.99 -4.01 4.64
C LEU A 135 -9.84 -5.32 3.87
N PHE A 136 -10.74 -5.54 2.91
CA PHE A 136 -10.70 -6.66 1.95
C PHE A 136 -10.54 -8.05 2.62
N GLY A 137 -11.09 -8.23 3.82
CA GLY A 137 -11.00 -9.51 4.55
C GLY A 137 -9.58 -9.89 4.96
N SER A 138 -8.67 -8.92 5.06
CA SER A 138 -7.31 -9.12 5.54
C SER A 138 -7.22 -9.00 7.06
N GLU A 139 -6.11 -9.47 7.63
CA GLU A 139 -5.65 -9.05 8.94
C GLU A 139 -4.77 -7.81 8.82
N GLU A 140 -4.72 -6.97 9.86
CA GLU A 140 -4.03 -5.69 9.85
C GLU A 140 -3.08 -5.53 11.03
N LYS A 141 -1.85 -5.10 10.74
CA LYS A 141 -0.90 -4.61 11.76
C LYS A 141 -0.68 -3.10 11.59
N ARG A 142 -1.20 -2.33 12.55
CA ARG A 142 -1.11 -0.86 12.58
C ARG A 142 0.24 -0.37 13.13
N SER A 143 0.73 0.74 12.59
CA SER A 143 1.90 1.48 13.06
C SER A 143 1.71 2.99 12.85
N SER A 144 2.11 3.81 13.83
CA SER A 144 2.19 5.27 13.69
C SER A 144 3.54 5.76 13.12
N ASN A 145 4.51 4.86 12.95
CA ASN A 145 5.80 5.22 12.38
C ASN A 145 5.71 5.34 10.85
N LEU A 146 5.64 6.57 10.34
CA LEU A 146 5.52 6.88 8.92
C LEU A 146 6.86 7.09 8.20
N THR A 147 8.01 6.91 8.88
CA THR A 147 9.34 7.24 8.30
C THR A 147 9.69 6.48 7.02
N ALA A 148 9.02 5.37 6.73
CA ALA A 148 9.19 4.61 5.50
C ALA A 148 8.46 5.22 4.28
N PHE A 149 7.55 6.16 4.50
CA PHE A 149 6.67 6.76 3.49
C PHE A 149 7.09 8.18 3.13
N THR A 150 8.38 8.39 2.86
CA THR A 150 8.95 9.71 2.58
C THR A 150 8.28 10.42 1.41
N LYS A 151 7.87 9.69 0.35
CA LYS A 151 7.15 10.27 -0.79
C LYS A 151 5.78 10.83 -0.41
N TRP A 152 5.06 10.15 0.48
CA TRP A 152 3.78 10.61 1.03
C TRP A 152 3.98 11.89 1.84
N GLU A 153 4.94 11.90 2.77
CA GLU A 153 5.26 13.09 3.56
C GLU A 153 5.73 14.27 2.67
N ASP A 154 6.61 14.00 1.71
CA ASP A 154 7.15 15.01 0.81
C ASP A 154 6.11 15.55 -0.17
N MET A 155 5.14 14.72 -0.59
CA MET A 155 3.98 15.17 -1.34
C MET A 155 3.20 16.22 -0.54
N PHE A 156 2.90 15.98 0.74
CA PHE A 156 2.21 16.98 1.55
C PHE A 156 3.05 18.23 1.79
N LYS A 157 4.37 18.11 2.04
CA LYS A 157 5.24 19.29 2.16
C LYS A 157 5.26 20.14 0.88
N ARG A 158 5.17 19.51 -0.29
CA ARG A 158 5.04 20.21 -1.58
C ARG A 158 3.66 20.82 -1.74
N PHE A 159 2.61 20.13 -1.33
CA PHE A 159 1.25 20.65 -1.36
C PHE A 159 1.08 21.87 -0.45
N ASP A 160 1.62 21.84 0.77
CA ASP A 160 1.60 22.97 1.71
C ASP A 160 2.30 24.21 1.15
N ARG A 161 3.34 24.01 0.33
CA ARG A 161 3.99 25.10 -0.41
C ARG A 161 3.11 25.60 -1.55
N ALA A 162 2.54 24.70 -2.36
CA ALA A 162 1.64 25.06 -3.46
C ALA A 162 0.43 25.87 -2.96
N LEU A 163 -0.09 25.57 -1.78
CA LEU A 163 -1.19 26.33 -1.18
C LEU A 163 -0.85 27.78 -0.82
N LYS A 164 0.44 28.08 -0.64
CA LYS A 164 0.95 29.44 -0.37
C LYS A 164 1.44 30.14 -1.64
N ASP A 165 1.61 29.40 -2.73
CA ASP A 165 2.09 29.92 -4.00
C ASP A 165 0.94 30.57 -4.79
N SER A 166 1.16 31.78 -5.29
CA SER A 166 0.23 32.49 -6.16
C SER A 166 -0.04 31.75 -7.46
N SER A 167 0.96 31.04 -8.00
CA SER A 167 0.85 30.30 -9.28
C SER A 167 -0.19 29.19 -9.24
N SER A 168 -0.50 28.67 -8.04
CA SER A 168 -1.41 27.55 -7.81
C SER A 168 -2.83 27.99 -7.42
N GLN A 169 -3.05 29.29 -7.19
CA GLN A 169 -4.31 29.78 -6.62
C GLN A 169 -5.52 29.56 -7.51
N ASP A 170 -5.36 29.63 -8.83
CA ASP A 170 -6.45 29.39 -9.77
C ASP A 170 -6.94 27.94 -9.67
N VAL A 171 -6.00 26.98 -9.61
CA VAL A 171 -6.30 25.55 -9.47
C VAL A 171 -6.99 25.28 -8.13
N ILE A 172 -6.47 25.86 -7.05
CA ILE A 172 -7.02 25.69 -5.70
C ILE A 172 -8.42 26.33 -5.60
N THR A 173 -8.60 27.53 -6.14
CA THR A 173 -9.90 28.23 -6.12
C THR A 173 -10.94 27.48 -6.92
N LYS A 174 -10.55 26.97 -8.09
CA LYS A 174 -11.42 26.11 -8.89
C LYS A 174 -11.80 24.84 -8.11
N LEU A 175 -10.83 24.15 -7.53
CA LEU A 175 -11.08 22.94 -6.72
C LEU A 175 -12.05 23.25 -5.58
N LYS A 176 -11.81 24.35 -4.85
CA LYS A 176 -12.69 24.78 -3.77
C LYS A 176 -14.13 25.00 -4.22
N ARG A 177 -14.29 25.73 -5.32
CA ARG A 177 -15.61 25.98 -5.91
C ARG A 177 -16.30 24.69 -6.33
N ASP A 178 -15.56 23.73 -6.91
CA ASP A 178 -16.12 22.45 -7.32
C ASP A 178 -16.55 21.60 -6.09
N LEU A 179 -15.82 21.70 -4.97
CA LEU A 179 -16.12 21.00 -3.72
C LEU A 179 -17.22 21.67 -2.89
N GLU A 180 -17.43 22.99 -3.00
CA GLU A 180 -18.45 23.73 -2.25
C GLU A 180 -19.85 23.12 -2.43
N ALA A 181 -20.16 22.62 -3.64
CA ALA A 181 -21.42 21.97 -3.96
C ALA A 181 -21.63 20.63 -3.23
N PHE A 182 -20.59 20.06 -2.59
CA PHE A 182 -20.63 18.74 -1.95
C PHE A 182 -20.67 18.82 -0.42
N LYS A 183 -20.44 19.98 0.18
CA LYS A 183 -20.20 20.11 1.63
C LYS A 183 -21.37 19.66 2.52
N GLU A 184 -22.61 19.75 2.03
CA GLU A 184 -23.83 19.37 2.78
C GLU A 184 -24.32 17.96 2.43
N LEU A 185 -23.57 17.22 1.61
CA LEU A 185 -23.97 15.87 1.21
C LEU A 185 -23.65 14.85 2.31
N SER A 186 -24.34 13.71 2.31
CA SER A 186 -23.91 12.56 3.12
C SER A 186 -22.51 12.11 2.70
N LEU A 187 -21.75 11.49 3.61
CA LEU A 187 -20.38 11.02 3.31
C LEU A 187 -20.33 10.07 2.10
N SER A 188 -21.35 9.22 1.94
CA SER A 188 -21.46 8.33 0.77
C SER A 188 -21.62 9.13 -0.53
N ALA A 189 -22.53 10.11 -0.55
CA ALA A 189 -22.72 10.98 -1.70
C ALA A 189 -21.50 11.88 -1.99
N MET A 190 -20.82 12.39 -0.94
CA MET A 190 -19.54 13.11 -1.10
C MET A 190 -18.50 12.22 -1.78
N ALA A 191 -18.34 10.97 -1.33
CA ALA A 191 -17.41 10.01 -1.90
C ALA A 191 -17.69 9.76 -3.39
N GLU A 192 -18.95 9.55 -3.78
CA GLU A 192 -19.34 9.39 -5.18
C GLU A 192 -19.01 10.62 -6.03
N LYS A 193 -19.37 11.82 -5.54
CA LYS A 193 -19.12 13.08 -6.26
C LYS A 193 -17.63 13.38 -6.40
N VAL A 194 -16.84 13.17 -5.35
CA VAL A 194 -15.39 13.33 -5.39
C VAL A 194 -14.76 12.30 -6.33
N ASN A 195 -15.21 11.04 -6.28
CA ASN A 195 -14.72 9.99 -7.19
C ASN A 195 -14.97 10.39 -8.65
N ALA A 196 -16.19 10.80 -8.97
CA ALA A 196 -16.59 11.23 -10.30
C ALA A 196 -15.84 12.48 -10.76
N LEU A 197 -15.60 13.44 -9.87
CA LEU A 197 -14.86 14.67 -10.17
C LEU A 197 -13.41 14.37 -10.55
N MET A 198 -12.70 13.61 -9.72
CA MET A 198 -11.28 13.30 -9.94
C MET A 198 -11.08 12.36 -11.13
N ASN A 199 -12.02 11.45 -11.38
CA ASN A 199 -11.97 10.51 -12.52
C ASN A 199 -12.17 11.18 -13.88
N LYS A 200 -12.42 12.49 -13.95
CA LYS A 200 -12.38 13.26 -15.21
C LYS A 200 -10.94 13.52 -15.69
N GLN A 201 -9.96 13.43 -14.79
CA GLN A 201 -8.58 13.71 -15.11
C GLN A 201 -7.97 12.60 -15.96
N ARG A 202 -6.94 12.93 -16.76
CA ARG A 202 -6.24 11.97 -17.59
C ARG A 202 -5.31 11.08 -16.75
N TYR A 203 -5.35 9.78 -17.01
CA TYR A 203 -4.38 8.83 -16.50
C TYR A 203 -3.07 8.92 -17.29
N ILE A 204 -1.98 9.26 -16.62
CA ILE A 204 -0.64 9.44 -17.22
C ILE A 204 0.39 8.88 -16.25
N LEU A 205 1.20 7.93 -16.73
CA LEU A 205 2.30 7.35 -15.94
C LEU A 205 3.39 8.39 -15.64
N ASP A 206 4.01 8.27 -14.48
CA ASP A 206 5.06 9.18 -14.01
C ASP A 206 6.26 9.32 -14.94
N ASN A 207 6.64 8.26 -15.64
CA ASN A 207 7.75 8.30 -16.57
C ASN A 207 7.49 9.26 -17.74
N ARG A 208 6.21 9.41 -18.12
CA ARG A 208 5.76 10.33 -19.16
C ARG A 208 5.51 11.73 -18.59
N ASN A 209 4.96 11.82 -17.39
CA ASN A 209 4.57 13.10 -16.79
C ASN A 209 5.77 13.86 -16.19
N TRP A 210 6.66 13.14 -15.52
CA TRP A 210 7.73 13.70 -14.67
C TRP A 210 9.13 13.20 -15.03
N GLY A 211 9.25 12.25 -15.97
CA GLY A 211 10.53 11.59 -16.27
C GLY A 211 11.06 10.73 -15.12
N LYS A 212 10.19 10.36 -14.17
CA LYS A 212 10.54 9.60 -12.97
C LYS A 212 9.88 8.22 -13.00
N SER A 213 10.48 7.26 -12.31
CA SER A 213 9.89 5.92 -12.22
C SER A 213 8.67 5.85 -11.29
N ASP A 214 8.58 6.76 -10.32
CA ASP A 214 7.51 6.85 -9.30
C ASP A 214 7.64 8.22 -8.58
N TYR A 215 6.62 9.07 -8.70
CA TYR A 215 6.49 10.43 -8.18
C TYR A 215 5.05 10.76 -7.78
N TRP A 216 4.81 10.86 -6.48
CA TRP A 216 3.48 11.12 -5.94
C TRP A 216 3.11 12.59 -6.13
N ALA A 217 2.29 12.93 -7.12
CA ALA A 217 1.88 14.29 -7.40
C ALA A 217 1.05 14.89 -6.27
N THR A 218 1.21 16.20 -6.06
CA THR A 218 0.28 16.97 -5.24
C THR A 218 -1.07 17.09 -5.95
N PRO A 219 -2.17 17.37 -5.22
CA PRO A 219 -3.46 17.65 -5.84
C PRO A 219 -3.41 18.77 -6.90
N VAL A 220 -2.57 19.80 -6.70
CA VAL A 220 -2.40 20.88 -7.70
C VAL A 220 -1.74 20.34 -8.96
N GLU A 221 -0.59 19.65 -8.84
CA GLU A 221 0.10 19.04 -9.98
C GLU A 221 -0.79 18.04 -10.73
N PHE A 222 -1.52 17.20 -10.00
CA PHE A 222 -2.45 16.23 -10.57
C PHE A 222 -3.57 16.92 -11.37
N LEU A 223 -4.19 17.96 -10.81
CA LEU A 223 -5.27 18.68 -11.49
C LEU A 223 -4.78 19.44 -12.73
N THR A 224 -3.51 19.86 -12.75
CA THR A 224 -2.90 20.53 -13.91
C THR A 224 -2.47 19.53 -15.00
N SER A 225 -1.79 18.45 -14.64
CA SER A 225 -1.09 17.59 -15.60
C SER A 225 -1.72 16.21 -15.78
N GLY A 226 -2.50 15.76 -14.81
CA GLY A 226 -2.92 14.37 -14.67
C GLY A 226 -1.92 13.57 -13.85
N GLY A 227 -2.12 12.27 -13.77
CA GLY A 227 -1.31 11.40 -12.94
C GLY A 227 -1.72 9.93 -13.06
N ASP A 228 -1.09 9.07 -12.28
CA ASP A 228 -1.43 7.65 -12.21
C ASP A 228 -2.15 7.30 -10.90
N CYS A 229 -2.21 6.02 -10.54
CA CYS A 229 -3.24 5.53 -9.62
C CYS A 229 -3.17 6.18 -8.22
N GLU A 230 -1.98 6.39 -7.70
CA GLU A 230 -1.76 7.03 -6.41
C GLU A 230 -2.17 8.50 -6.45
N ASP A 231 -1.94 9.20 -7.55
CA ASP A 231 -2.28 10.62 -7.69
C ASP A 231 -3.79 10.82 -7.66
N PHE A 232 -4.55 9.92 -8.31
CA PHE A 232 -6.01 9.90 -8.18
C PHE A 232 -6.44 9.64 -6.74
N ALA A 233 -5.82 8.69 -6.04
CA ALA A 233 -6.18 8.38 -4.66
C ALA A 233 -5.86 9.54 -3.70
N ILE A 234 -4.69 10.18 -3.87
CA ILE A 234 -4.25 11.37 -3.12
C ILE A 234 -5.19 12.54 -3.35
N ALA A 235 -5.55 12.85 -4.60
CA ALA A 235 -6.43 13.96 -4.92
C ALA A 235 -7.83 13.78 -4.30
N LYS A 236 -8.38 12.55 -4.35
CA LYS A 236 -9.65 12.21 -3.70
C LYS A 236 -9.56 12.31 -2.18
N TYR A 237 -8.45 11.85 -1.61
CA TYR A 237 -8.20 11.89 -0.17
C TYR A 237 -8.19 13.34 0.32
N VAL A 238 -7.42 14.20 -0.34
CA VAL A 238 -7.33 15.62 0.02
C VAL A 238 -8.66 16.34 -0.18
N ALA A 239 -9.40 16.02 -1.25
CA ALA A 239 -10.73 16.58 -1.48
C ALA A 239 -11.71 16.24 -0.35
N LEU A 240 -11.74 14.99 0.12
CA LEU A 240 -12.60 14.58 1.24
C LEU A 240 -12.15 15.21 2.56
N ARG A 241 -10.84 15.31 2.82
CA ARG A 241 -10.34 16.06 3.98
C ARG A 241 -10.75 17.55 3.92
N ALA A 242 -10.73 18.18 2.74
CA ALA A 242 -11.17 19.56 2.54
C ALA A 242 -12.68 19.75 2.77
N LEU A 243 -13.48 18.70 2.57
CA LEU A 243 -14.90 18.62 2.91
C LEU A 243 -15.16 18.30 4.40
N GLY A 244 -14.11 18.18 5.21
CA GLY A 244 -14.19 17.96 6.65
C GLY A 244 -14.22 16.48 7.07
N VAL A 245 -14.06 15.52 6.15
CA VAL A 245 -14.10 14.09 6.47
C VAL A 245 -12.89 13.69 7.30
N GLY A 246 -13.11 13.21 8.53
CA GLY A 246 -12.10 12.77 9.50
C GLY A 246 -10.98 11.87 8.94
N GLU A 247 -9.76 12.05 9.45
CA GLU A 247 -8.55 11.36 9.04
C GLU A 247 -8.66 9.84 9.22
N GLU A 248 -9.28 9.46 10.34
CA GLU A 248 -9.55 8.09 10.74
C GLU A 248 -10.46 7.33 9.75
N ARG A 249 -11.24 8.06 8.94
CA ARG A 249 -12.14 7.50 7.92
C ARG A 249 -11.48 7.29 6.57
N LEU A 250 -10.26 7.76 6.36
CA LEU A 250 -9.64 7.77 5.05
C LEU A 250 -8.35 6.97 5.07
N ARG A 251 -8.19 6.05 4.12
CA ARG A 251 -6.94 5.32 3.91
C ARG A 251 -6.67 5.16 2.43
N ILE A 252 -5.48 5.55 1.98
CA ILE A 252 -5.01 5.11 0.66
C ILE A 252 -4.51 3.68 0.81
N ALA A 253 -5.06 2.76 0.03
CA ALA A 253 -4.67 1.36 0.03
C ALA A 253 -3.89 1.02 -1.23
N ILE A 254 -2.70 0.45 -1.05
CA ILE A 254 -1.96 -0.19 -2.13
C ILE A 254 -2.36 -1.65 -2.17
N VAL A 255 -2.90 -2.05 -3.32
CA VAL A 255 -3.46 -3.37 -3.57
C VAL A 255 -2.77 -4.02 -4.77
N HIS A 256 -2.82 -5.34 -4.83
CA HIS A 256 -2.59 -6.09 -6.05
C HIS A 256 -3.94 -6.31 -6.75
N ASP A 257 -4.13 -5.71 -7.92
CA ASP A 257 -5.25 -6.03 -8.80
C ASP A 257 -5.00 -7.41 -9.40
N LYS A 258 -5.75 -8.41 -8.93
CA LYS A 258 -5.63 -9.81 -9.37
C LYS A 258 -6.15 -10.02 -10.80
N VAL A 259 -7.03 -9.15 -11.29
CA VAL A 259 -7.57 -9.24 -12.66
C VAL A 259 -6.55 -8.70 -13.66
N LYS A 260 -5.99 -7.51 -13.40
CA LYS A 260 -4.96 -6.90 -14.26
C LYS A 260 -3.54 -7.40 -13.96
N ASN A 261 -3.37 -8.06 -12.82
CA ASN A 261 -2.11 -8.56 -12.29
C ASN A 261 -1.02 -7.47 -12.17
N ILE A 262 -1.39 -6.31 -11.62
CA ILE A 262 -0.51 -5.16 -11.38
C ILE A 262 -0.70 -4.59 -9.97
N PRO A 263 0.30 -3.91 -9.38
CA PRO A 263 0.03 -3.05 -8.24
C PRO A 263 -0.93 -1.92 -8.65
N HIS A 264 -1.74 -1.48 -7.71
CA HIS A 264 -2.73 -0.43 -7.91
C HIS A 264 -2.97 0.32 -6.59
N ALA A 265 -3.27 1.61 -6.69
CA ALA A 265 -3.62 2.45 -5.54
C ALA A 265 -5.09 2.86 -5.61
N VAL A 266 -5.79 2.78 -4.48
CA VAL A 266 -7.19 3.20 -4.34
C VAL A 266 -7.36 3.98 -3.05
N LEU A 267 -8.40 4.82 -2.98
CA LEU A 267 -8.82 5.43 -1.73
C LEU A 267 -9.93 4.59 -1.11
N VAL A 268 -9.81 4.30 0.18
CA VAL A 268 -10.86 3.68 0.99
C VAL A 268 -11.44 4.71 1.95
N VAL A 269 -12.77 4.76 2.02
CA VAL A 269 -13.54 5.67 2.86
C VAL A 269 -14.47 4.87 3.76
N TYR A 270 -14.41 5.09 5.06
CA TYR A 270 -15.34 4.49 6.03
C TYR A 270 -16.59 5.36 6.20
N THR A 271 -17.69 4.94 5.59
CA THR A 271 -19.01 5.56 5.74
C THR A 271 -19.79 4.90 6.89
N SER A 272 -20.98 5.42 7.20
CA SER A 272 -21.93 4.77 8.12
C SER A 272 -22.40 3.39 7.63
N GLU A 273 -22.32 3.13 6.32
CA GLU A 273 -22.72 1.87 5.68
C GLU A 273 -21.55 0.88 5.56
N GLY A 274 -20.33 1.30 5.91
CA GLY A 274 -19.12 0.49 5.87
C GLY A 274 -18.02 1.09 4.99
N ALA A 275 -16.98 0.29 4.74
CA ALA A 275 -15.85 0.72 3.92
C ALA A 275 -16.19 0.66 2.43
N VAL A 276 -16.04 1.78 1.73
CA VAL A 276 -16.19 1.89 0.28
C VAL A 276 -14.87 2.28 -0.40
N VAL A 277 -14.72 1.92 -1.67
CA VAL A 277 -13.51 2.13 -2.46
C VAL A 277 -13.79 3.10 -3.58
N LEU A 278 -12.99 4.16 -3.64
CA LEU A 278 -12.95 5.14 -4.71
C LEU A 278 -11.73 4.83 -5.59
N ASP A 279 -12.01 4.46 -6.83
CA ASP A 279 -11.03 3.93 -7.77
C ASP A 279 -11.03 4.78 -9.06
N ASN A 280 -9.90 4.88 -9.75
CA ASN A 280 -9.85 5.48 -11.10
C ASN A 280 -10.10 4.44 -12.21
N GLN A 281 -9.94 3.15 -11.90
CA GLN A 281 -10.23 2.06 -12.84
C GLN A 281 -11.71 1.66 -12.85
N ASN A 282 -12.44 1.94 -11.77
CA ASN A 282 -13.89 1.79 -11.69
C ASN A 282 -14.53 3.14 -11.33
N LYS A 283 -15.50 3.58 -12.13
CA LYS A 283 -16.20 4.85 -11.91
C LYS A 283 -17.20 4.77 -10.76
N GLU A 284 -17.71 3.58 -10.49
CA GLU A 284 -18.63 3.34 -9.38
C GLU A 284 -17.86 3.23 -8.07
N VAL A 285 -18.43 3.78 -7.01
CA VAL A 285 -17.95 3.59 -5.64
C VAL A 285 -18.54 2.27 -5.15
N LEU A 286 -17.67 1.32 -4.82
CA LEU A 286 -18.08 -0.04 -4.44
C LEU A 286 -17.65 -0.35 -3.01
N SER A 287 -18.36 -1.25 -2.33
CA SER A 287 -17.93 -1.72 -1.03
C SER A 287 -16.57 -2.44 -1.13
N ALA A 288 -15.68 -2.22 -0.17
CA ALA A 288 -14.38 -2.88 -0.12
C ALA A 288 -14.52 -4.41 -0.09
N ASP A 289 -15.59 -4.91 0.53
CA ASP A 289 -15.88 -6.33 0.63
C ASP A 289 -16.27 -6.97 -0.71
N SER A 290 -17.05 -6.27 -1.54
CA SER A 290 -17.36 -6.75 -2.90
C SER A 290 -16.11 -6.89 -3.78
N LEU A 291 -15.05 -6.15 -3.45
CA LEU A 291 -13.80 -6.12 -4.19
C LEU A 291 -12.77 -7.15 -3.73
N ARG A 292 -13.03 -7.96 -2.69
CA ARG A 292 -12.11 -9.01 -2.18
C ARG A 292 -11.63 -9.98 -3.25
N ALA A 293 -12.50 -10.30 -4.21
CA ALA A 293 -12.15 -11.20 -5.31
C ALA A 293 -11.14 -10.58 -6.30
N ARG A 294 -11.12 -9.25 -6.41
CA ARG A 294 -10.26 -8.50 -7.33
C ARG A 294 -9.02 -7.92 -6.66
N TYR A 295 -9.19 -7.26 -5.51
CA TYR A 295 -8.11 -6.58 -4.81
C TYR A 295 -7.59 -7.40 -3.63
N ARG A 296 -6.28 -7.57 -3.59
CA ARG A 296 -5.56 -8.10 -2.43
C ARG A 296 -4.73 -6.97 -1.82
N PRO A 297 -5.03 -6.49 -0.61
CA PRO A 297 -4.31 -5.37 -0.03
C PRO A 297 -2.88 -5.77 0.37
N ILE A 298 -1.98 -4.79 0.33
CA ILE A 298 -0.57 -4.94 0.72
C ILE A 298 -0.32 -4.07 1.95
N PHE A 299 -0.53 -2.76 1.83
CA PHE A 299 -0.56 -1.84 2.96
C PHE A 299 -1.61 -0.76 2.70
N SER A 300 -2.06 -0.10 3.76
CA SER A 300 -2.82 1.15 3.65
C SER A 300 -2.21 2.21 4.55
N ILE A 301 -2.44 3.49 4.24
CA ILE A 301 -1.81 4.62 4.90
C ILE A 301 -2.74 5.83 4.94
N ASN A 302 -2.59 6.62 6.00
CA ASN A 302 -3.14 7.96 6.11
C ASN A 302 -2.08 8.89 6.76
N ARG A 303 -2.44 10.07 7.23
CA ARG A 303 -1.49 11.04 7.83
C ARG A 303 -1.01 10.65 9.22
N GLU A 304 -1.69 9.75 9.90
CA GLU A 304 -1.38 9.38 11.29
C GLU A 304 -0.80 7.97 11.41
N PHE A 305 -1.28 7.03 10.60
CA PHE A 305 -0.98 5.63 10.70
C PHE A 305 -0.83 4.98 9.33
N TRP A 306 -0.17 3.81 9.35
CA TRP A 306 -0.22 2.86 8.26
C TRP A 306 -0.51 1.46 8.80
N TRP A 307 -1.05 0.61 7.93
CA TRP A 307 -1.44 -0.76 8.23
C TRP A 307 -0.79 -1.71 7.23
N LEU A 308 -0.07 -2.71 7.71
CA LEU A 308 0.36 -3.84 6.89
C LEU A 308 -0.80 -4.84 6.82
N HIS A 309 -1.17 -5.27 5.61
CA HIS A 309 -2.20 -6.27 5.41
C HIS A 309 -1.62 -7.66 5.19
N THR A 310 -2.14 -8.65 5.90
CA THR A 310 -1.79 -10.07 5.74
C THR A 310 -3.02 -10.88 5.37
N ALA A 311 -2.80 -12.02 4.72
CA ALA A 311 -3.88 -12.99 4.57
C ALA A 311 -4.36 -13.40 5.96
N PRO A 312 -5.68 -13.59 6.17
CA PRO A 312 -6.17 -14.09 7.45
C PRO A 312 -5.52 -15.44 7.74
N GLU A 313 -5.14 -15.68 8.99
CA GLU A 313 -4.68 -16.99 9.41
C GLU A 313 -5.80 -18.00 9.12
N SER A 314 -5.59 -18.88 8.15
CA SER A 314 -6.43 -20.05 8.03
C SER A 314 -6.12 -20.93 9.23
N THR A 315 -6.96 -20.89 10.26
CA THR A 315 -7.00 -21.99 11.22
C THR A 315 -7.41 -23.21 10.42
N LEU A 316 -6.41 -23.96 9.92
CA LEU A 316 -6.60 -25.35 9.54
C LEU A 316 -6.98 -26.05 10.84
N VAL A 317 -8.27 -26.04 11.18
CA VAL A 317 -8.82 -27.07 12.05
C VAL A 317 -8.68 -28.33 11.22
N ALA A 318 -7.52 -28.98 11.35
CA ALA A 318 -7.40 -30.38 11.06
C ALA A 318 -8.43 -31.05 11.94
N SER A 319 -9.62 -31.28 11.37
CA SER A 319 -10.61 -32.16 11.95
C SER A 319 -9.99 -33.54 11.86
N ALA A 320 -9.24 -33.91 12.89
CA ALA A 320 -8.86 -35.27 13.13
C ALA A 320 -10.09 -35.98 13.66
N LYS A 321 -10.79 -36.68 12.77
CA LYS A 321 -11.34 -38.03 12.97
C LYS A 321 -11.98 -38.54 11.69
#